data_AF-A0A7R8WRP0-F1
#
_entry.id   AF-A0A7R8WRP0-F1
#
_cell.length_a   1.000
_cell.length_b   1.000
_cell.length_c   1.000
_cell.angle_alpha   90.00
_cell.angle_beta   90.00
_cell.angle_gamma   90.00
#
_symmetry.space_group_name_H-M   'P 1'
#
loop_
_entity.id
_entity.type
_entity.pdbx_description
1 polymer ?
#
loop_
_entity_poly.entity_id
_entity_poly.type
_entity_poly.pdbx_seq_one_letter_code
_entity_poly.pdbx_strand_id
1 'polypeptide(L)'
;MAFGWSIASALLVFLGTSVVAQIPDGPVAAVSYAAGDECRHCRSQPRNPVCGSDGHTYFNECILDCQNRQKPGVDPHRCRLTLEGTEYLGRQQTTRSGERCRSWASHRGVYTPSATTDFEDPINDHNFPDRSVEKASNYCRNPDKGDTGLWCYVGNRDPFDFDRCDVPLCRGVVIITHRGECDTGRPGGGRPRG
;
A
#
# COMPACT_ATOMS: atom_id res chain seq x y z
N MET A 1 61.79 -9.45 -60.02
CA MET A 1 62.16 -10.88 -60.04
C MET A 1 61.94 -11.42 -58.64
N ALA A 2 61.35 -12.61 -58.53
CA ALA A 2 60.79 -13.18 -57.29
C ALA A 2 61.84 -13.92 -56.43
N PHE A 3 61.33 -14.64 -55.41
CA PHE A 3 61.96 -15.52 -54.40
C PHE A 3 62.41 -14.78 -53.11
N GLY A 4 61.76 -14.86 -51.94
CA GLY A 4 60.76 -15.79 -51.40
C GLY A 4 61.38 -16.59 -50.25
N TRP A 5 60.92 -16.44 -49.00
CA TRP A 5 61.12 -17.42 -47.92
C TRP A 5 59.88 -17.52 -47.02
N SER A 6 59.28 -18.71 -47.11
CA SER A 6 58.58 -19.55 -46.12
C SER A 6 57.60 -18.98 -45.08
N ILE A 7 56.36 -19.41 -45.29
CA ILE A 7 55.22 -19.52 -44.40
C ILE A 7 55.50 -20.38 -43.15
N ALA A 8 54.96 -19.95 -42.00
CA ALA A 8 54.52 -20.82 -40.92
C ALA A 8 53.15 -20.34 -40.44
N SER A 9 52.15 -21.19 -40.68
CA SER A 9 50.74 -20.98 -40.42
C SER A 9 50.44 -21.01 -38.91
N ALA A 10 49.81 -19.95 -38.39
CA ALA A 10 49.00 -20.03 -37.19
C ALA A 10 47.53 -19.93 -37.62
N LEU A 11 46.85 -21.08 -37.61
CA LEU A 11 45.39 -21.14 -37.66
C LEU A 11 44.86 -20.60 -36.34
N LEU A 12 44.36 -19.36 -36.35
CA LEU A 12 43.38 -18.90 -35.37
C LEU A 12 42.06 -18.72 -36.10
N VAL A 13 41.12 -19.61 -35.78
CA VAL A 13 39.74 -19.58 -36.24
C VAL A 13 39.10 -18.31 -35.68
N PHE A 14 38.84 -17.33 -36.55
CA PHE A 14 37.93 -16.22 -36.26
C PHE A 14 36.62 -16.46 -37.00
N LEU A 15 35.61 -16.96 -36.29
CA LEU A 15 34.20 -16.66 -36.59
C LEU A 15 33.40 -16.74 -35.29
N GLY A 16 33.21 -15.58 -34.67
CA GLY A 16 32.38 -15.39 -33.49
C GLY A 16 32.32 -13.91 -33.16
N THR A 17 31.44 -13.18 -33.84
CA THR A 17 31.13 -11.78 -33.49
C THR A 17 30.39 -11.77 -32.16
N SER A 18 31.11 -11.61 -31.07
CA SER A 18 30.55 -11.19 -29.79
C SER A 18 31.62 -10.42 -29.03
N VAL A 19 31.39 -9.12 -28.89
CA VAL A 19 32.18 -8.26 -28.02
C VAL A 19 31.84 -8.68 -26.58
N VAL A 20 32.68 -9.51 -25.97
CA VAL A 20 32.60 -9.75 -24.52
C VAL A 20 33.37 -8.62 -23.86
N ALA A 21 32.65 -7.71 -23.21
CA ALA A 21 33.28 -6.72 -22.34
C ALA A 21 33.91 -7.46 -21.16
N GLN A 22 35.23 -7.41 -21.07
CA GLN A 22 35.99 -7.93 -19.95
C GLN A 22 35.73 -7.03 -18.74
N ILE A 23 34.96 -7.50 -17.74
CA ILE A 23 34.79 -6.83 -16.45
C ILE A 23 35.98 -7.26 -15.58
N PRO A 24 36.75 -6.35 -14.96
CA PRO A 24 37.84 -6.73 -14.07
C PRO A 24 37.29 -7.40 -12.80
N ASP A 25 37.90 -8.53 -12.43
CA ASP A 25 37.72 -9.25 -11.17
C ASP A 25 38.15 -8.37 -9.98
N GLY A 26 37.23 -7.52 -9.53
CA GLY A 26 37.31 -6.85 -8.23
C GLY A 26 36.60 -7.67 -7.16
N PRO A 27 37.01 -7.60 -5.88
CA PRO A 27 36.32 -8.30 -4.82
C PRO A 27 34.88 -7.77 -4.76
N VAL A 28 33.93 -8.67 -4.98
CA VAL A 28 32.50 -8.45 -4.72
C VAL A 28 32.30 -8.26 -3.21
N ALA A 29 32.62 -7.07 -2.72
CA ALA A 29 32.03 -6.57 -1.49
C ALA A 29 30.53 -6.52 -1.74
N ALA A 30 29.81 -7.40 -1.04
CA ALA A 30 28.39 -7.63 -1.15
C ALA A 30 27.64 -6.30 -1.34
N VAL A 31 27.02 -6.12 -2.52
CA VAL A 31 25.94 -5.16 -2.64
C VAL A 31 24.80 -5.74 -1.83
N SER A 32 24.71 -5.35 -0.55
CA SER A 32 23.48 -5.49 0.19
C SER A 32 22.49 -4.52 -0.44
N TYR A 33 21.71 -4.98 -1.41
CA TYR A 33 20.38 -4.42 -1.63
C TYR A 33 19.56 -4.80 -0.39
N ALA A 34 19.80 -4.10 0.71
CA ALA A 34 18.84 -4.02 1.78
C ALA A 34 17.56 -3.45 1.13
N ALA A 35 16.50 -4.24 1.09
CA ALA A 35 15.15 -3.71 1.00
C ALA A 35 15.03 -2.58 2.04
N GLY A 36 15.01 -1.31 1.61
CA GLY A 36 15.28 -0.24 2.58
C GLY A 36 14.88 1.18 2.25
N ASP A 37 14.37 1.49 1.04
CA ASP A 37 14.21 2.89 0.62
C ASP A 37 12.86 3.28 0.02
N GLU A 38 11.93 2.35 -0.16
CA GLU A 38 10.63 2.67 -0.79
C GLU A 38 9.70 3.47 0.14
N CYS A 39 9.94 3.47 1.46
CA CYS A 39 9.20 4.29 2.41
C CYS A 39 9.83 5.66 2.73
N ARG A 40 10.82 6.12 1.95
CA ARG A 40 11.54 7.37 2.24
C ARG A 40 10.62 8.60 2.28
N HIS A 41 9.60 8.67 1.42
CA HIS A 41 8.64 9.78 1.41
C HIS A 41 7.87 9.91 2.75
N CYS A 42 7.61 8.80 3.44
CA CYS A 42 6.95 8.85 4.73
C CYS A 42 7.83 9.45 5.83
N ARG A 43 9.16 9.49 5.65
CA ARG A 43 10.09 10.15 6.60
C ARG A 43 10.08 11.66 6.49
N SER A 44 9.64 12.22 5.36
CA SER A 44 9.43 13.68 5.23
C SER A 44 8.11 14.15 5.85
N GLN A 45 7.22 13.22 6.20
CA GLN A 45 5.97 13.54 6.90
C GLN A 45 6.22 13.81 8.38
N PRO A 46 5.32 14.53 9.09
CA PRO A 46 5.46 14.78 10.52
C PRO A 46 5.63 13.49 11.34
N ARG A 47 6.44 13.57 12.41
CA ARG A 47 6.58 12.48 13.38
C ARG A 47 5.34 12.44 14.27
N ASN A 48 4.45 11.50 13.99
CA ASN A 48 3.24 11.22 14.77
C ASN A 48 3.22 9.72 15.09
N PRO A 49 3.94 9.27 16.15
CA PRO A 49 4.18 7.86 16.39
C PRO A 49 2.89 7.06 16.58
N VAL A 50 2.92 5.79 16.16
CA VAL A 50 1.83 4.84 16.36
C VAL A 50 2.39 3.51 16.85
N CYS A 51 1.64 2.82 17.70
CA CYS A 51 2.00 1.49 18.17
C CYS A 51 1.36 0.42 17.29
N GLY A 52 2.18 -0.44 16.70
CA GLY A 52 1.73 -1.58 15.92
C GLY A 52 1.29 -2.76 16.79
N SER A 53 0.43 -3.62 16.24
CA SER A 53 0.01 -4.88 16.86
C SER A 53 1.15 -5.89 17.05
N ASP A 54 2.32 -5.65 16.44
CA ASP A 54 3.56 -6.39 16.67
C ASP A 54 4.39 -5.84 17.84
N GLY A 55 3.90 -4.81 18.53
CA GLY A 55 4.59 -4.17 19.65
C GLY A 55 5.69 -3.20 19.23
N HIS A 56 5.85 -2.91 17.93
CA HIS A 56 6.81 -1.92 17.45
C HIS A 56 6.19 -0.52 17.33
N THR A 57 6.96 0.49 17.75
CA THR A 57 6.62 1.89 17.50
C THR A 57 7.05 2.29 16.09
N TYR A 58 6.10 2.78 15.30
CA TYR A 58 6.36 3.32 13.97
C TYR A 58 6.44 4.84 14.01
N PHE A 59 7.28 5.43 13.17
CA PHE A 59 7.54 6.88 13.14
C PHE A 59 6.28 7.71 12.86
N ASN A 60 5.45 7.22 11.94
CA ASN A 60 4.09 7.66 11.68
C ASN A 60 3.31 6.54 10.97
N GLU A 61 2.01 6.74 10.84
CA GLU A 61 1.09 5.83 10.13
C GLU A 61 1.54 5.51 8.70
N CYS A 62 2.06 6.50 7.96
CA CYS A 62 2.59 6.31 6.61
C CYS A 62 3.71 5.25 6.57
N ILE A 63 4.65 5.27 7.52
CA ILE A 63 5.73 4.28 7.59
C ILE A 63 5.17 2.87 7.86
N LEU A 64 4.19 2.74 8.76
CA LEU A 64 3.55 1.46 9.07
C LEU A 64 2.84 0.89 7.83
N ASP A 65 2.00 1.70 7.17
CA ASP A 65 1.27 1.29 5.97
C ASP A 65 2.19 0.93 4.82
N CYS A 66 3.24 1.73 4.61
CA CYS A 66 4.23 1.48 3.58
C CYS A 66 4.97 0.14 3.81
N GLN A 67 5.34 -0.17 5.05
CA GLN A 67 5.95 -1.46 5.37
C GLN A 67 4.97 -2.62 5.18
N ASN A 68 3.69 -2.44 5.53
CA ASN A 68 2.67 -3.46 5.26
C ASN A 68 2.53 -3.75 3.76
N ARG A 69 2.55 -2.72 2.91
CA ARG A 69 2.49 -2.88 1.44
C ARG A 69 3.66 -3.68 0.87
N GLN A 70 4.82 -3.64 1.53
CA GLN A 70 6.02 -4.36 1.11
C GLN A 70 6.07 -5.82 1.59
N LYS A 71 5.12 -6.27 2.42
CA LYS A 71 5.14 -7.64 2.94
C LYS A 71 4.86 -8.65 1.81
N PRO A 72 5.58 -9.79 1.78
CA PRO A 72 5.37 -10.82 0.76
C PRO A 72 3.92 -11.34 0.76
N GLY A 73 3.33 -11.44 -0.42
CA GLY A 73 1.98 -11.98 -0.59
C GLY A 73 0.85 -11.03 -0.20
N VAL A 74 1.15 -9.76 0.11
CA VAL A 74 0.14 -8.71 0.25
C VAL A 74 -0.32 -8.27 -1.13
N ASP A 75 -1.62 -8.36 -1.38
CA ASP A 75 -2.29 -7.87 -2.59
C ASP A 75 -3.46 -6.96 -2.17
N PRO A 76 -3.31 -5.62 -2.26
CA PRO A 76 -4.35 -4.65 -1.91
C PRO A 76 -5.63 -4.76 -2.77
N HIS A 77 -5.65 -5.60 -3.81
CA HIS A 77 -6.85 -5.93 -4.57
C HIS A 77 -7.65 -7.10 -3.99
N ARG A 78 -7.11 -7.84 -3.02
CA ARG A 78 -7.73 -9.02 -2.41
C ARG A 78 -8.04 -8.86 -0.93
N CYS A 79 -7.32 -7.97 -0.25
CA CYS A 79 -7.44 -7.77 1.19
C CYS A 79 -7.08 -6.33 1.56
N ARG A 80 -7.51 -5.90 2.76
CA ARG A 80 -7.19 -4.58 3.33
C ARG A 80 -5.99 -4.67 4.27
N LEU A 81 -5.26 -3.56 4.42
CA LEU A 81 -4.08 -3.44 5.28
C LEU A 81 -4.42 -2.84 6.64
N THR A 82 -5.39 -1.92 6.68
CA THR A 82 -5.87 -1.24 7.87
C THR A 82 -7.27 -1.74 8.27
N LEU A 83 -7.74 -1.37 9.46
CA LEU A 83 -9.10 -1.70 9.89
C LEU A 83 -10.13 -0.84 9.13
N GLU A 84 -9.81 0.41 8.88
CA GLU A 84 -10.61 1.36 8.12
C GLU A 84 -10.71 0.92 6.65
N GLY A 85 -9.63 0.37 6.09
CA GLY A 85 -9.57 -0.12 4.71
C GLY A 85 -9.63 1.00 3.66
N THR A 86 -9.30 2.24 4.01
CA THR A 86 -9.32 3.40 3.08
C THR A 86 -8.41 3.19 1.86
N GLU A 87 -7.40 2.32 2.01
CA GLU A 87 -6.42 1.96 0.98
C GLU A 87 -6.84 0.78 0.08
N TYR A 88 -7.96 0.13 0.35
CA TYR A 88 -8.37 -1.08 -0.38
C TYR A 88 -8.72 -0.77 -1.85
N LEU A 89 -8.07 -1.48 -2.77
CA LEU A 89 -8.22 -1.29 -4.23
C LEU A 89 -8.91 -2.47 -4.91
N GLY A 90 -9.48 -3.40 -4.15
CA GLY A 90 -10.10 -4.59 -4.69
C GLY A 90 -11.45 -4.35 -5.36
N ARG A 91 -12.00 -5.43 -5.93
CA ARG A 91 -13.24 -5.40 -6.73
C ARG A 91 -14.45 -6.04 -6.03
N GLN A 92 -14.40 -6.17 -4.71
CA GLN A 92 -15.55 -6.64 -3.92
C GLN A 92 -16.74 -5.71 -4.20
N GLN A 93 -17.86 -6.26 -4.66
CA GLN A 93 -19.06 -5.50 -5.04
C GLN A 93 -20.34 -6.07 -4.42
N THR A 94 -20.16 -6.93 -3.41
CA THR A 94 -21.23 -7.56 -2.66
C THR A 94 -20.95 -7.36 -1.18
N THR A 95 -21.97 -6.95 -0.44
CA THR A 95 -21.86 -6.63 0.99
C THR A 95 -21.89 -7.90 1.83
N ARG A 96 -21.68 -7.74 3.14
CA ARG A 96 -21.75 -8.83 4.12
C ARG A 96 -23.12 -9.49 4.15
N SER A 97 -24.20 -8.73 3.98
CA SER A 97 -25.56 -9.28 3.92
C SER A 97 -25.91 -9.94 2.58
N GLY A 98 -25.04 -9.85 1.57
CA GLY A 98 -25.26 -10.39 0.23
C GLY A 98 -25.87 -9.40 -0.77
N GLU A 99 -26.08 -8.14 -0.37
CA GLU A 99 -26.58 -7.10 -1.27
C GLU A 99 -25.54 -6.70 -2.31
N ARG A 100 -25.99 -6.40 -3.53
CA ARG A 100 -25.12 -5.91 -4.59
C ARG A 100 -24.91 -4.40 -4.43
N CYS A 101 -23.64 -3.99 -4.40
CA CYS A 101 -23.26 -2.59 -4.32
C CYS A 101 -23.74 -1.75 -5.51
N ARG A 102 -24.11 -0.50 -5.22
CA ARG A 102 -24.45 0.53 -6.21
C ARG A 102 -23.25 1.36 -6.61
N SER A 103 -23.38 2.02 -7.77
CA SER A 103 -22.34 2.89 -8.31
C SER A 103 -22.12 4.09 -7.40
N TRP A 104 -20.88 4.38 -7.02
CA TRP A 104 -20.57 5.58 -6.24
C TRP A 104 -20.96 6.87 -6.97
N ALA A 105 -20.82 6.89 -8.29
CA ALA A 105 -21.15 8.05 -9.11
C ALA A 105 -22.64 8.44 -9.05
N SER A 106 -23.55 7.52 -8.71
CA SER A 106 -24.98 7.86 -8.54
C SER A 106 -25.31 8.54 -7.21
N HIS A 107 -24.37 8.60 -6.28
CA HIS A 107 -24.57 9.19 -4.95
C HIS A 107 -23.66 10.39 -4.67
N ARG A 108 -22.95 10.88 -5.69
CA ARG A 108 -22.16 12.12 -5.58
C ARG A 108 -23.08 13.33 -5.43
N GLY A 109 -22.76 14.23 -4.50
CA GLY A 109 -23.50 15.45 -4.22
C GLY A 109 -24.77 15.23 -3.40
N VAL A 110 -25.01 14.03 -2.88
CA VAL A 110 -26.15 13.73 -1.99
C VAL A 110 -26.01 14.49 -0.68
N TYR A 111 -24.80 14.58 -0.14
CA TYR A 111 -24.50 15.46 0.99
C TYR A 111 -24.18 16.85 0.44
N THR A 112 -25.19 17.70 0.38
CA THR A 112 -24.97 19.11 0.04
C THR A 112 -24.38 19.82 1.27
N PRO A 113 -23.23 20.50 1.14
CA PRO A 113 -22.75 21.37 2.20
C PRO A 113 -23.84 22.42 2.48
N SER A 114 -24.29 22.52 3.73
CA SER A 114 -25.07 23.69 4.14
C SER A 114 -24.18 24.92 3.95
N ALA A 115 -24.75 26.06 3.57
CA ALA A 115 -24.02 27.32 3.43
C ALA A 115 -23.27 27.77 4.71
N THR A 116 -23.54 27.09 5.84
CA THR A 116 -22.95 27.33 7.16
C THR A 116 -21.92 26.29 7.59
N THR A 117 -21.64 25.26 6.78
CA THR A 117 -20.73 24.17 7.15
C THR A 117 -19.70 23.94 6.06
N ASP A 118 -18.42 23.90 6.43
CA ASP A 118 -17.30 23.46 5.57
C ASP A 118 -17.32 21.93 5.34
N PHE A 119 -18.48 21.28 5.47
CA PHE A 119 -18.62 19.84 5.34
C PHE A 119 -18.64 19.48 3.85
N GLU A 120 -17.48 19.08 3.33
CA GLU A 120 -17.36 18.53 1.98
C GLU A 120 -18.03 17.16 1.91
N ASP A 121 -18.71 16.88 0.79
CA ASP A 121 -19.25 15.56 0.51
C ASP A 121 -18.11 14.52 0.57
N PRO A 122 -18.19 13.49 1.43
CA PRO A 122 -17.17 12.45 1.48
C PRO A 122 -17.01 11.72 0.14
N ILE A 123 -18.05 11.68 -0.70
CA ILE A 123 -18.04 11.04 -2.02
C ILE A 123 -17.42 11.98 -3.06
N ASN A 124 -16.10 12.19 -2.99
CA ASN A 124 -15.33 12.99 -3.93
C ASN A 124 -14.06 12.27 -4.40
N ASP A 125 -13.49 12.69 -5.53
CA ASP A 125 -12.36 12.00 -6.19
C ASP A 125 -11.11 11.85 -5.31
N HIS A 126 -10.93 12.72 -4.32
CA HIS A 126 -9.76 12.71 -3.43
C HIS A 126 -9.87 11.70 -2.30
N ASN A 127 -11.09 11.29 -1.94
CA ASN A 127 -11.33 10.34 -0.86
C ASN A 127 -11.36 8.88 -1.32
N PHE A 128 -11.28 8.61 -2.63
CA PHE A 128 -11.20 7.25 -3.16
C PHE A 128 -9.75 6.82 -3.44
N PRO A 129 -9.35 5.60 -3.05
CA PRO A 129 -8.03 5.07 -3.37
C PRO A 129 -7.82 4.90 -4.90
N ASP A 130 -8.91 4.78 -5.66
CA ASP A 130 -8.91 4.69 -7.13
C ASP A 130 -8.59 6.03 -7.82
N ARG A 131 -8.49 7.13 -7.06
CA ARG A 131 -8.27 8.51 -7.52
C ARG A 131 -9.42 9.12 -8.32
N SER A 132 -10.58 8.46 -8.38
CA SER A 132 -11.83 9.06 -8.84
C SER A 132 -13.03 8.22 -8.40
N VAL A 133 -14.19 8.88 -8.27
CA VAL A 133 -15.47 8.23 -7.95
C VAL A 133 -15.87 7.24 -9.06
N GLU A 134 -15.64 7.61 -10.33
CA GLU A 134 -15.98 6.79 -11.49
C GLU A 134 -15.16 5.50 -11.54
N LYS A 135 -13.86 5.57 -11.22
CA LYS A 135 -12.97 4.40 -11.21
C LYS A 135 -13.28 3.44 -10.07
N ALA A 136 -13.74 3.96 -8.94
CA ALA A 136 -14.23 3.14 -7.83
C ALA A 136 -15.48 2.32 -8.21
N SER A 137 -16.20 2.72 -9.28
CA SER A 137 -17.35 1.99 -9.83
C SER A 137 -18.41 1.71 -8.75
N ASN A 138 -18.70 0.45 -8.46
CA ASN A 138 -19.52 0.02 -7.33
C ASN A 138 -18.73 -0.86 -6.33
N TYR A 139 -17.41 -0.74 -6.29
CA TYR A 139 -16.59 -1.55 -5.40
C TYR A 139 -16.68 -1.04 -3.96
N CYS A 140 -16.58 -1.91 -2.97
CA CYS A 140 -16.57 -1.53 -1.56
C CYS A 140 -15.41 -0.60 -1.25
N ARG A 141 -15.70 0.54 -0.62
CA ARG A 141 -14.73 1.60 -0.29
C ARG A 141 -15.06 2.22 1.06
N ASN A 142 -14.14 3.03 1.56
CA ASN A 142 -14.34 3.82 2.76
C ASN A 142 -13.91 5.28 2.50
N PRO A 143 -14.75 6.07 1.80
CA PRO A 143 -14.43 7.45 1.45
C PRO A 143 -14.62 8.43 2.62
N ASP A 144 -15.45 8.09 3.61
CA ASP A 144 -15.71 8.93 4.79
C ASP A 144 -14.62 8.80 5.88
N LYS A 145 -13.69 7.85 5.73
CA LYS A 145 -12.60 7.56 6.67
C LYS A 145 -13.11 7.17 8.07
N GLY A 146 -14.33 6.66 8.13
CA GLY A 146 -14.96 6.16 9.34
C GLY A 146 -14.41 4.80 9.78
N ASP A 147 -14.72 4.43 11.01
CA ASP A 147 -14.34 3.15 11.64
C ASP A 147 -15.22 1.96 11.23
N THR A 148 -16.29 2.22 10.47
CA THR A 148 -17.20 1.20 9.94
C THR A 148 -16.48 0.22 9.00
N GLY A 149 -15.33 0.63 8.45
CA GLY A 149 -14.57 -0.13 7.48
C GLY A 149 -15.14 0.06 6.08
N LEU A 150 -14.93 -0.92 5.22
CA LEU A 150 -15.41 -0.87 3.84
C LEU A 150 -16.93 -1.02 3.78
N TRP A 151 -17.56 -0.19 2.97
CA TRP A 151 -19.00 -0.20 2.75
C TRP A 151 -19.34 0.18 1.30
N CYS A 152 -20.61 0.06 0.94
CA CYS A 152 -21.15 0.60 -0.30
C CYS A 152 -22.65 0.89 -0.14
N TYR A 153 -23.20 1.71 -1.03
CA TYR A 153 -24.64 1.93 -1.11
C TYR A 153 -25.37 0.68 -1.62
N VAL A 154 -26.56 0.42 -1.07
CA VAL A 154 -27.44 -0.71 -1.41
C VAL A 154 -28.89 -0.25 -1.60
N GLY A 155 -29.76 -1.15 -2.04
CA GLY A 155 -31.17 -0.82 -2.25
C GLY A 155 -31.43 0.08 -3.47
N ASN A 156 -32.65 0.61 -3.57
CA ASN A 156 -33.14 1.45 -4.67
C ASN A 156 -34.01 2.61 -4.17
N ARG A 157 -33.95 2.94 -2.88
CA ARG A 157 -34.83 3.93 -2.25
C ARG A 157 -34.01 5.09 -1.71
N ASP A 158 -34.64 6.26 -1.71
CA ASP A 158 -34.22 7.47 -1.01
C ASP A 158 -34.98 7.51 0.34
N PRO A 159 -34.31 7.60 1.51
CA PRO A 159 -32.86 7.75 1.70
C PRO A 159 -32.07 6.50 1.31
N PHE A 160 -30.88 6.73 0.76
CA PHE A 160 -30.00 5.64 0.32
C PHE A 160 -29.45 4.87 1.52
N ASP A 161 -29.79 3.59 1.57
CA ASP A 161 -29.20 2.66 2.54
C ASP A 161 -27.76 2.32 2.14
N PHE A 162 -26.96 1.97 3.15
CA PHE A 162 -25.62 1.43 2.96
C PHE A 162 -25.47 0.13 3.75
N ASP A 163 -24.56 -0.73 3.30
CA ASP A 163 -24.19 -1.93 4.04
C ASP A 163 -22.67 -2.15 3.97
N ARG A 164 -22.15 -2.86 4.98
CA ARG A 164 -20.73 -3.11 5.18
C ARG A 164 -20.26 -4.24 4.29
N CYS A 165 -19.01 -4.16 3.85
CA CYS A 165 -18.37 -5.22 3.10
C CYS A 165 -17.41 -6.02 3.96
N ASP A 166 -17.45 -7.35 3.83
CA ASP A 166 -16.56 -8.25 4.55
C ASP A 166 -15.32 -8.55 3.73
N VAL A 167 -14.32 -7.67 3.82
CA VAL A 167 -13.00 -7.87 3.19
C VAL A 167 -11.98 -8.19 4.29
N PRO A 168 -11.23 -9.29 4.17
CA PRO A 168 -10.29 -9.69 5.21
C PRO A 168 -9.08 -8.76 5.27
N LEU A 169 -8.45 -8.69 6.45
CA LEU A 169 -7.10 -8.14 6.56
C LEU A 169 -6.12 -9.04 5.81
N CYS A 170 -5.14 -8.43 5.14
CA CYS A 170 -4.06 -9.15 4.50
C CYS A 170 -3.27 -9.94 5.55
N ARG A 171 -2.88 -11.16 5.21
CA ARG A 171 -2.15 -12.02 6.16
C ARG A 171 -0.82 -11.37 6.53
N GLY A 172 -0.55 -11.29 7.84
CA GLY A 172 0.72 -10.81 8.37
C GLY A 172 0.90 -9.29 8.37
N VAL A 173 -0.12 -8.51 8.00
CA VAL A 173 -0.07 -7.04 8.21
C VAL A 173 -0.11 -6.71 9.70
N VAL A 174 0.49 -5.58 10.05
CA VAL A 174 0.49 -5.03 11.41
C VAL A 174 -0.52 -3.91 11.44
N ILE A 175 -1.45 -3.91 12.39
CA ILE A 175 -2.47 -2.87 12.53
C ILE A 175 -2.07 -1.90 13.64
N ILE A 176 -2.55 -0.66 13.56
CA ILE A 176 -2.38 0.32 14.64
C ILE A 176 -3.24 -0.12 15.83
N THR A 177 -2.63 -0.17 17.01
CA THR A 177 -3.32 -0.48 18.28
C THR A 177 -3.71 0.81 19.02
N HIS A 178 -2.79 1.77 19.09
CA HIS A 178 -3.02 3.10 19.62
C HIS A 178 -2.07 4.13 19.02
N ARG A 179 -2.43 5.40 19.13
CA ARG A 179 -1.55 6.52 18.78
C ARG A 179 -0.56 6.78 19.91
N GLY A 180 0.69 7.07 19.55
CA GLY A 180 1.80 7.18 20.49
C GLY A 180 2.78 6.02 20.35
N GLU A 181 3.76 5.99 21.24
CA GLU A 181 4.76 4.92 21.28
C GLU A 181 4.17 3.67 21.96
N CYS A 182 4.65 2.48 21.60
CA CYS A 182 4.34 1.27 22.33
C CYS A 182 4.95 1.34 23.74
N ASP A 183 4.22 0.83 24.73
CA ASP A 183 4.75 0.63 26.07
C ASP A 183 5.84 -0.44 26.01
N THR A 184 7.08 -0.01 25.85
CA THR A 184 8.26 -0.85 25.99
C THR A 184 8.43 -1.13 27.47
N GLY A 185 7.59 -2.01 28.02
CA GLY A 185 7.51 -2.32 29.45
C GLY A 185 8.89 -2.35 30.06
N ARG A 186 9.27 -1.25 30.73
CA ARG A 186 10.57 -1.15 31.37
C ARG A 186 10.50 -2.10 32.55
N PRO A 187 11.35 -3.14 32.67
CA PRO A 187 11.40 -3.91 33.89
C PRO A 187 12.07 -3.01 34.94
N GLY A 188 11.27 -2.22 35.67
CA GLY A 188 11.80 -1.36 36.72
C GLY A 188 10.90 -0.22 37.17
N GLY A 189 10.18 -0.46 38.27
CA GLY A 189 10.05 0.52 39.35
C GLY A 189 8.97 1.60 39.22
N GLY A 190 7.72 1.22 39.45
CA GLY A 190 6.65 2.17 39.76
C GLY A 190 5.60 1.53 40.64
N ARG A 191 5.71 1.69 41.97
CA ARG A 191 4.65 1.31 42.92
C ARG A 191 3.36 2.07 42.57
N PRO A 192 2.17 1.45 42.62
CA PRO A 192 0.93 2.20 42.59
C PRO A 192 0.85 3.08 43.85
N ARG A 193 0.59 4.37 43.66
CA ARG A 193 0.15 5.23 44.77
C ARG A 193 -1.27 4.82 45.10
N GLY A 194 -1.47 4.38 46.34
CA GLY A 194 -2.79 4.20 46.95
C GLY A 194 -3.45 5.52 47.30
#